data_AF-A0A9Q7R768-F1
#
_entry.id   AF-A0A9Q7R768-F1
#
_cell.length_a   1.000
_cell.length_b   1.000
_cell.length_c   1.000
_cell.angle_alpha   90.00
_cell.angle_beta   90.00
_cell.angle_gamma   90.00
#
_symmetry.space_group_name_H-M   'P 1'
#
loop_
_entity.id
_entity.type
_entity.pdbx_description
1 polymer ?
#
loop_
_entity_poly.entity_id
_entity_poly.type
_entity_poly.pdbx_seq_one_letter_code
_entity_poly.pdbx_strand_id
1 'polypeptide(L)'
;MAKLPCAVVIDHFGHFPAHLGIKEAGFELLLRNVAEHGWWVKLSGAYRLSDQRPDYADTDALAHALLAVAPERMVWGSDWPHVALESTPDTSSLLDRLLSWAPSERQRQSILVDNPGALYDFK
;
A
#
# COMPACT_ATOMS: atom_id res chain seq x y z
N MET A 1 3.97 -7.12 -18.29
CA MET A 1 5.45 -7.01 -18.26
C MET A 1 6.07 -8.41 -18.39
N ALA A 2 7.35 -8.53 -18.73
CA ALA A 2 8.04 -9.83 -18.73
C ALA A 2 8.08 -10.41 -17.29
N LYS A 3 7.91 -11.74 -17.13
CA LYS A 3 8.00 -12.40 -15.82
C LYS A 3 9.42 -12.26 -15.27
N LEU A 4 9.55 -11.58 -14.12
CA LEU A 4 10.78 -11.60 -13.34
C LEU A 4 10.89 -12.94 -12.60
N PRO A 5 12.10 -13.50 -12.39
CA PRO A 5 12.29 -14.79 -11.74
C PRO A 5 12.15 -14.73 -10.21
N CYS A 6 11.68 -13.62 -9.65
CA CYS A 6 11.55 -13.38 -8.22
C CYS A 6 10.21 -12.70 -7.89
N ALA A 7 9.88 -12.68 -6.60
CA ALA A 7 8.76 -11.89 -6.10
C ALA A 7 8.99 -10.40 -6.37
N VAL A 8 7.95 -9.73 -6.87
CA VAL A 8 7.96 -8.29 -7.12
C VAL A 8 7.19 -7.61 -6.00
N VAL A 9 7.80 -6.61 -5.37
CA VAL A 9 7.18 -5.77 -4.34
C VAL A 9 7.21 -4.32 -4.82
N ILE A 10 6.04 -3.70 -4.89
CA ILE A 10 5.88 -2.31 -5.29
C ILE A 10 5.73 -1.45 -4.04
N ASP A 11 6.61 -0.47 -3.90
CA ASP A 11 6.61 0.43 -2.75
C ASP A 11 5.56 1.54 -2.88
N HIS A 12 4.97 1.93 -1.75
CA HIS A 12 4.11 3.10 -1.59
C HIS A 12 3.02 3.23 -2.67
N PHE A 13 2.20 2.19 -2.88
CA PHE A 13 1.15 2.19 -3.90
C PHE A 13 1.65 2.46 -5.34
N GLY A 14 2.95 2.27 -5.60
CA GLY A 14 3.59 2.63 -6.87
C GLY A 14 3.92 4.13 -6.99
N HIS A 15 3.96 4.86 -5.88
CA HIS A 15 4.16 6.32 -5.83
C HIS A 15 3.08 7.08 -6.63
N PHE A 16 1.89 6.51 -6.70
CA PHE A 16 0.81 7.02 -7.53
C PHE A 16 0.12 8.24 -6.90
N PRO A 17 0.04 9.41 -7.58
CA PRO A 17 -0.61 10.59 -7.01
C PRO A 17 -2.11 10.34 -6.77
N ALA A 18 -2.54 10.47 -5.52
CA ALA A 18 -3.90 10.08 -5.08
C ALA A 18 -5.01 10.83 -5.83
N HIS A 19 -4.78 12.11 -6.14
CA HIS A 19 -5.75 12.96 -6.83
C HIS A 19 -6.09 12.52 -8.27
N LEU A 20 -5.26 11.66 -8.89
CA LEU A 20 -5.54 11.10 -10.22
C LEU A 20 -6.57 9.96 -10.16
N GLY A 21 -6.73 9.33 -8.99
CA GLY A 21 -7.71 8.29 -8.75
C GLY A 21 -7.42 6.94 -9.43
N ILE A 22 -8.28 5.96 -9.15
CA ILE A 22 -8.05 4.55 -9.53
C ILE A 22 -8.16 4.24 -11.03
N LYS A 23 -8.71 5.16 -11.82
CA LYS A 23 -8.94 4.98 -13.27
C LYS A 23 -7.77 5.49 -14.12
N GLU A 24 -6.74 6.00 -13.48
CA GLU A 24 -5.54 6.37 -14.22
C GLU A 24 -4.81 5.11 -14.71
N ALA A 25 -4.30 5.16 -15.93
CA ALA A 25 -3.82 3.98 -16.66
C ALA A 25 -2.67 3.25 -15.96
N GLY A 26 -1.77 3.97 -15.29
CA GLY A 26 -0.70 3.44 -14.47
C GLY A 26 -1.21 2.71 -13.23
N PHE A 27 -2.20 3.26 -12.52
CA PHE A 27 -2.80 2.57 -11.38
C PHE A 27 -3.61 1.33 -11.80
N GLU A 28 -4.37 1.41 -12.90
CA GLU A 28 -5.06 0.25 -13.47
C GLU A 28 -4.09 -0.85 -13.92
N LEU A 29 -2.91 -0.48 -14.41
CA LEU A 29 -1.85 -1.44 -14.72
C LEU A 29 -1.29 -2.10 -13.45
N LEU A 30 -1.12 -1.35 -12.36
CA LEU A 30 -0.72 -1.92 -11.07
C LEU A 30 -1.75 -2.95 -10.58
N LEU A 31 -3.03 -2.58 -10.56
CA LEU A 31 -4.11 -3.50 -10.16
C LEU A 31 -4.11 -4.79 -10.99
N ARG A 32 -3.94 -4.69 -12.32
CA ARG A 32 -3.82 -5.87 -13.19
C ARG A 32 -2.60 -6.73 -12.87
N ASN A 33 -1.43 -6.13 -12.65
CA ASN A 33 -0.23 -6.91 -12.30
C ASN A 33 -0.37 -7.61 -10.94
N VAL A 34 -1.03 -6.98 -9.97
CA VAL A 34 -1.36 -7.62 -8.69
C VAL A 34 -2.25 -8.84 -8.93
N ALA A 35 -3.35 -8.67 -9.69
CA ALA A 35 -4.32 -9.72 -9.97
C ALA A 35 -3.75 -10.89 -10.80
N GLU A 36 -3.05 -10.59 -11.88
CA GLU A 36 -2.64 -11.57 -12.90
C GLU A 36 -1.25 -12.17 -12.63
N HIS A 37 -0.40 -11.46 -11.88
CA HIS A 37 0.99 -11.86 -11.66
C HIS A 37 1.37 -12.01 -10.19
N GLY A 38 0.44 -11.75 -9.26
CA GLY A 38 0.67 -11.90 -7.83
C GLY A 38 1.72 -10.95 -7.29
N TRP A 39 1.83 -9.75 -7.86
CA TRP A 39 2.72 -8.72 -7.35
C TRP A 39 2.28 -8.24 -5.98
N TRP A 40 3.23 -7.94 -5.12
CA TRP A 40 2.99 -7.41 -3.79
C TRP A 40 2.98 -5.89 -3.81
N VAL A 41 2.23 -5.27 -2.91
CA VAL A 41 2.21 -3.82 -2.74
C VAL A 41 2.35 -3.46 -1.27
N LYS A 42 3.19 -2.47 -0.97
CA LYS A 42 3.24 -1.85 0.35
C LYS A 42 2.21 -0.74 0.44
N LEU A 43 1.23 -0.90 1.34
CA LEU A 43 0.25 0.12 1.71
C LEU A 43 0.89 1.16 2.65
N SER A 44 1.96 1.80 2.21
CA SER A 44 2.80 2.70 3.02
C SER A 44 2.96 4.08 2.39
N GLY A 45 3.47 5.04 3.17
CA GLY A 45 3.91 6.33 2.63
C GLY A 45 2.77 7.18 2.05
N ALA A 46 1.58 7.21 2.67
CA ALA A 46 0.44 8.01 2.20
C ALA A 46 0.80 9.50 1.95
N TYR A 47 1.71 10.06 2.75
CA TYR A 47 2.27 11.40 2.60
C TYR A 47 3.10 11.63 1.33
N ARG A 48 3.45 10.57 0.59
CA ARG A 48 4.12 10.64 -0.71
C ARG A 48 3.13 10.74 -1.87
N LEU A 49 1.87 10.39 -1.62
CA LEU A 49 0.82 10.27 -2.64
C LEU A 49 -0.16 11.45 -2.57
N SER A 50 -0.20 12.12 -1.42
CA SER A 50 -1.23 13.09 -1.07
C SER A 50 -0.64 14.27 -0.30
N ASP A 51 -1.14 15.46 -0.62
CA ASP A 51 -0.89 16.69 0.12
C ASP A 51 -1.95 16.95 1.21
N GLN A 52 -2.99 16.10 1.34
CA GLN A 52 -4.11 16.28 2.27
C GLN A 52 -3.76 15.89 3.71
N ARG A 53 -2.79 16.59 4.30
CA ARG A 53 -2.36 16.38 5.68
C ARG A 53 -3.46 16.77 6.69
N PRO A 54 -3.52 16.12 7.86
CA PRO A 54 -2.73 14.95 8.28
C PRO A 54 -3.37 13.61 7.89
N ASP A 55 -4.57 13.63 7.33
CA ASP A 55 -5.41 12.44 7.15
C ASP A 55 -5.09 11.63 5.88
N TYR A 56 -4.65 12.29 4.82
CA TYR A 56 -4.39 11.68 3.50
C TYR A 56 -5.59 10.88 2.97
N ALA A 57 -6.82 11.33 3.26
CA ALA A 57 -8.06 10.58 3.00
C ALA A 57 -8.32 10.29 1.50
N ASP A 58 -7.73 11.07 0.60
CA ASP A 58 -7.78 10.81 -0.85
C ASP A 58 -7.02 9.55 -1.28
N THR A 59 -6.19 8.97 -0.40
CA THR A 59 -5.54 7.66 -0.64
C THR A 59 -6.48 6.47 -0.40
N ASP A 60 -7.65 6.67 0.23
CA ASP A 60 -8.59 5.60 0.58
C ASP A 60 -9.04 4.80 -0.64
N ALA A 61 -9.34 5.49 -1.75
CA ALA A 61 -9.77 4.83 -2.98
C ALA A 61 -8.68 3.90 -3.54
N LEU A 62 -7.40 4.29 -3.46
CA LEU A 62 -6.28 3.48 -3.90
C LEU A 62 -6.13 2.23 -3.01
N ALA A 63 -6.19 2.41 -1.69
CA ALA A 63 -6.05 1.32 -0.72
C ALA A 63 -7.17 0.30 -0.85
N HIS A 64 -8.42 0.75 -0.91
CA HIS A 64 -9.57 -0.13 -1.07
C HIS A 64 -9.54 -0.89 -2.41
N ALA A 65 -9.09 -0.26 -3.50
CA ALA A 65 -8.96 -0.95 -4.79
C ALA A 65 -7.93 -2.08 -4.73
N LEU A 66 -6.76 -1.85 -4.12
CA LEU A 66 -5.73 -2.87 -3.95
C LEU A 66 -6.19 -4.02 -3.02
N LEU A 67 -6.82 -3.67 -1.90
CA LEU A 67 -7.38 -4.65 -0.96
C LEU A 67 -8.53 -5.46 -1.55
N ALA A 68 -9.31 -4.89 -2.47
CA ALA A 68 -10.37 -5.60 -3.17
C ALA A 68 -9.83 -6.58 -4.22
N VAL A 69 -8.69 -6.27 -4.84
CA VAL A 69 -8.09 -7.11 -5.89
C VAL A 69 -7.39 -8.34 -5.30
N ALA A 70 -6.50 -8.15 -4.31
CA ALA A 70 -5.73 -9.25 -3.72
C ALA A 70 -5.25 -8.87 -2.31
N PRO A 71 -6.11 -8.99 -1.27
CA PRO A 71 -5.74 -8.60 0.09
C PRO A 71 -4.54 -9.37 0.64
N GLU A 72 -4.32 -10.61 0.18
CA GLU A 72 -3.18 -11.47 0.52
C GLU A 72 -1.86 -11.07 -0.15
N ARG A 73 -1.87 -10.00 -0.96
CA ARG A 73 -0.69 -9.41 -1.60
C ARG A 73 -0.34 -8.02 -1.05
N MET A 74 -1.00 -7.61 0.03
CA MET A 74 -0.79 -6.32 0.67
C MET A 74 0.04 -6.47 1.94
N VAL A 75 1.06 -5.64 2.08
CA VAL A 75 1.82 -5.50 3.34
C VAL A 75 1.82 -4.03 3.76
N TRP A 76 2.13 -3.75 5.02
CA TRP A 76 2.24 -2.37 5.51
C TRP A 76 3.62 -2.10 6.11
N GLY A 77 4.04 -0.85 6.05
CA GLY A 77 5.21 -0.34 6.76
C GLY A 77 5.09 1.16 6.97
N SER A 78 5.71 1.69 8.02
CA SER A 78 5.63 3.11 8.36
C SER A 78 6.33 4.03 7.36
N ASP A 79 7.34 3.50 6.65
CA ASP A 79 8.31 4.28 5.87
C ASP A 79 9.17 5.23 6.74
N TRP A 80 9.39 4.87 8.01
CA TRP A 80 10.34 5.53 8.89
C TRP A 80 11.79 5.39 8.36
N PRO A 81 12.66 6.42 8.45
CA PRO A 81 12.54 7.68 9.17
C PRO A 81 11.90 8.84 8.39
N HIS A 82 11.03 8.56 7.42
CA HIS A 82 10.31 9.57 6.63
C HIS A 82 11.26 10.53 5.91
N VAL A 83 12.25 9.96 5.21
CA VAL A 83 13.31 10.71 4.53
C VAL A 83 12.79 11.56 3.38
N ALA A 84 13.54 12.63 3.08
CA ALA A 84 13.29 13.58 2.00
C ALA A 84 11.95 14.35 2.14
N LEU A 85 11.61 14.76 3.36
CA LEU A 85 10.46 15.60 3.67
C LEU A 85 10.89 16.83 4.48
N GLU A 86 10.21 17.96 4.25
CA GLU A 86 10.38 19.16 5.09
C GLU A 86 9.71 19.01 6.46
N SER A 87 8.58 18.28 6.50
CA SER A 87 7.79 18.03 7.71
C SER A 87 7.49 16.55 7.87
N THR A 88 8.02 16.00 8.97
CA THR A 88 7.85 14.60 9.35
C THR A 88 6.39 14.32 9.69
N PRO A 89 5.74 13.35 9.03
CA PRO A 89 4.40 12.91 9.39
C PRO A 89 4.43 12.20 10.75
N ASP A 90 3.33 12.29 11.48
CA ASP A 90 3.15 11.45 12.66
C ASP A 90 2.93 9.99 12.23
N THR A 91 3.80 9.08 12.68
CA THR A 91 3.72 7.66 12.36
C THR A 91 2.41 7.04 12.87
N SER A 92 1.86 7.52 14.00
CA SER A 92 0.63 6.97 14.55
C SER A 92 -0.57 7.24 13.65
N SER A 93 -0.65 8.45 13.09
CA SER A 93 -1.65 8.84 12.09
C SER A 93 -1.59 7.99 10.80
N LEU A 94 -0.39 7.54 10.40
CA LEU A 94 -0.23 6.62 9.26
C LEU A 94 -0.73 5.21 9.57
N LEU A 95 -0.54 4.74 10.81
CA LEU A 95 -1.12 3.48 11.26
C LEU A 95 -2.65 3.59 11.35
N ASP A 96 -3.19 4.70 11.87
CA ASP A 96 -4.63 4.95 11.90
C ASP A 96 -5.25 4.91 10.49
N ARG A 97 -4.49 5.34 9.48
CA ARG A 97 -4.93 5.22 8.08
C ARG A 97 -5.07 3.79 7.61
N LEU A 98 -4.13 2.91 7.96
CA LEU A 98 -4.27 1.47 7.73
C LEU A 98 -5.50 0.91 8.45
N LEU A 99 -5.75 1.32 9.70
CA LEU A 99 -6.92 0.85 10.47
C LEU A 99 -8.23 1.25 9.80
N SER A 100 -8.26 2.43 9.16
CA SER A 100 -9.40 2.89 8.35
C SER A 100 -9.59 2.03 7.09
N TRP A 101 -8.53 1.73 6.35
CA TRP A 101 -8.61 0.90 5.12
C TRP A 101 -8.96 -0.56 5.40
N ALA A 102 -8.52 -1.09 6.54
CA ALA A 102 -8.70 -2.47 6.96
C ALA A 102 -9.44 -2.56 8.32
N PRO A 103 -10.76 -2.29 8.34
CA PRO A 103 -11.52 -2.22 9.59
C PRO A 103 -11.71 -3.58 10.27
N SER A 104 -11.57 -4.69 9.53
CA SER A 104 -11.65 -6.03 10.12
C SER A 104 -10.31 -6.46 10.73
N GLU A 105 -10.37 -7.11 11.89
CA GLU A 105 -9.19 -7.67 12.55
C GLU A 105 -8.48 -8.70 11.66
N ARG A 106 -9.24 -9.51 10.92
CA ARG A 106 -8.67 -10.51 10.00
C ARG A 106 -7.87 -9.86 8.86
N GLN A 107 -8.33 -8.76 8.28
CA GLN A 107 -7.56 -8.03 7.26
C GLN A 107 -6.27 -7.46 7.86
N ARG A 108 -6.34 -6.87 9.07
CA ARG A 108 -5.13 -6.36 9.74
C ARG A 108 -4.14 -7.46 10.06
N GLN A 109 -4.61 -8.59 10.57
CA GLN A 109 -3.78 -9.78 10.81
C GLN A 109 -3.09 -10.23 9.52
N SER A 110 -3.82 -10.27 8.41
CA SER A 110 -3.25 -10.61 7.11
C SER A 110 -2.16 -9.61 6.70
N ILE A 111 -2.45 -8.31 6.70
CA ILE A 111 -1.53 -7.26 6.21
C ILE A 111 -0.28 -7.11 7.09
N LEU A 112 -0.42 -7.26 8.41
CA LEU A 112 0.63 -6.99 9.38
C LEU A 112 1.41 -8.24 9.82
N VAL A 113 0.87 -9.45 9.61
CA VAL A 113 1.46 -10.70 10.10
C VAL A 113 1.55 -11.77 9.01
N ASP A 114 0.40 -12.26 8.52
CA ASP A 114 0.38 -13.45 7.66
C ASP A 114 1.07 -13.19 6.31
N ASN A 115 0.78 -12.05 5.69
CA ASN A 115 1.32 -11.63 4.39
C ASN A 115 2.83 -11.34 4.45
N PRO A 116 3.35 -10.49 5.37
CA PRO A 116 4.80 -10.30 5.49
C PRO A 116 5.51 -11.59 5.92
N GLY A 117 4.88 -12.45 6.72
CA GLY A 117 5.43 -13.78 7.04
C GLY A 117 5.65 -14.63 5.79
N ALA A 118 4.65 -14.69 4.90
CA ALA A 118 4.76 -15.41 3.63
C ALA A 118 5.73 -14.75 2.64
N LEU A 119 5.76 -13.41 2.56
CA LEU A 119 6.60 -12.68 1.61
C LEU A 119 8.09 -12.71 1.99
N TYR A 120 8.40 -12.50 3.27
CA TYR A 120 9.78 -12.34 3.74
C TYR A 120 10.34 -13.58 4.45
N ASP A 121 9.57 -14.66 4.55
CA ASP A 121 9.95 -15.90 5.24
C ASP A 121 10.33 -15.66 6.71
N PHE A 122 9.56 -14.81 7.40
CA PHE A 122 9.68 -14.65 8.85
C PHE A 122 9.21 -15.91 9.56
N LYS A 123 9.98 -16.35 10.57
CA LYS A 123 9.70 -17.52 11.39
C LYS A 123 9.28 -17.11 12.80
#